data_AF-A0A9N8HG17-F1
#
_entry.id   AF-A0A9N8HG17-F1
#
_cell.length_a   1.000
_cell.length_b   1.000
_cell.length_c   1.000
_cell.angle_alpha   90.00
_cell.angle_beta   90.00
_cell.angle_gamma   90.00
#
_symmetry.space_group_name_H-M   'P 1'
#
loop_
_entity.id
_entity.type
_entity.pdbx_description
1 polymer ?
#
loop_
_entity_poly.entity_id
_entity_poly.type
_entity_poly.pdbx_seq_one_letter_code
_entity_poly.pdbx_strand_id
1 'polypeptide(L)'
;MTDGCRSPDSSSSPPLMVEHPSNDNNMTLDTRSFLDRFLQGYTKFMSPGINQDRGIKLLQYTLWMISYYYKDKTVLRDALRKLCNELSFARYVLRLLQLPPALEAARSGSWSYNPKGQILGKILAWTMIGYYPLEHAAYVQWQTPKLLFPKTAGPSRLAEQLSAWSCRCWFAYIVTEILQCFLELRKHKNQLNQLEHKKKTDDDDEEDDGTARVSIQSTRATMQNLRLQIVRDLLFALPAIHWSLPNWDTQPWLSDPLVNTLMWVESVVCMYQSVASFQRQ
;
A
#
# COMPACT_ATOMS: atom_id res chain seq x y z
N MET A 1 0.52 12.64 -54.93
CA MET A 1 0.43 11.18 -54.80
C MET A 1 -0.48 10.91 -53.62
N THR A 2 -1.80 11.02 -53.90
CA THR A 2 -2.76 9.89 -53.99
C THR A 2 -3.16 9.43 -52.59
N ASP A 3 -4.23 10.01 -52.07
CA ASP A 3 -5.58 9.42 -51.99
C ASP A 3 -5.76 8.87 -50.56
N GLY A 4 -6.74 9.29 -49.77
CA GLY A 4 -8.15 9.23 -50.08
C GLY A 4 -8.70 7.95 -49.47
N CYS A 5 -9.15 7.99 -48.21
CA CYS A 5 -10.12 7.01 -47.70
C CYS A 5 -10.95 7.58 -46.56
N ARG A 6 -12.23 7.71 -46.89
CA ARG A 6 -13.38 8.09 -46.09
C ARG A 6 -13.88 6.84 -45.34
N SER A 7 -14.39 7.05 -44.11
CA SER A 7 -15.07 6.03 -43.30
C SER A 7 -16.27 5.38 -44.02
N PRO A 8 -16.74 4.24 -43.48
CA PRO A 8 -18.12 4.29 -43.00
C PRO A 8 -18.32 3.69 -41.60
N ASP A 9 -19.25 4.32 -40.90
CA ASP A 9 -19.94 3.84 -39.70
C ASP A 9 -20.45 2.40 -39.86
N SER A 10 -20.33 1.60 -38.81
CA SER A 10 -21.23 0.47 -38.59
C SER A 10 -21.56 0.36 -37.10
N SER A 11 -22.64 1.05 -36.76
CA SER A 11 -23.46 0.80 -35.59
C SER A 11 -24.03 -0.61 -35.64
N SER A 12 -23.66 -1.45 -34.68
CA SER A 12 -24.43 -2.64 -34.34
C SER A 12 -24.42 -2.79 -32.82
N SER A 13 -25.35 -2.09 -32.18
CA SER A 13 -25.67 -2.30 -30.77
C SER A 13 -26.25 -3.72 -30.62
N PRO A 14 -25.74 -4.54 -29.68
CA PRO A 14 -26.36 -5.82 -29.38
C PRO A 14 -27.75 -5.59 -28.76
N PRO A 15 -28.71 -6.50 -28.97
CA PRO A 15 -30.05 -6.38 -28.43
C PRO A 15 -30.02 -6.39 -26.90
N LEU A 16 -30.75 -5.44 -26.30
CA LEU A 16 -31.08 -5.40 -24.88
C LEU A 16 -31.76 -6.71 -24.49
N MET A 17 -31.05 -7.56 -23.75
CA MET A 17 -31.67 -8.63 -22.99
C MET A 17 -32.54 -7.99 -21.91
N VAL A 18 -33.84 -8.20 -22.03
CA VAL A 18 -34.82 -7.94 -20.99
C VAL A 18 -34.56 -8.99 -19.89
N GLU A 19 -33.84 -8.60 -18.84
CA GLU A 19 -33.76 -9.40 -17.62
C GLU A 19 -35.16 -9.41 -16.98
N HIS A 20 -35.78 -10.59 -16.97
CA HIS A 20 -36.90 -10.86 -16.09
C HIS A 20 -36.41 -10.80 -14.64
N PRO A 21 -37.05 -10.01 -13.74
CA PRO A 21 -36.73 -10.08 -12.32
C PRO A 21 -37.22 -11.43 -11.77
N SER A 22 -36.30 -12.40 -11.70
CA SER A 22 -36.47 -13.61 -10.90
C SER A 22 -36.58 -13.21 -9.44
N ASN A 23 -37.83 -13.20 -8.97
CA ASN A 23 -38.24 -12.93 -7.59
C ASN A 23 -37.91 -14.14 -6.70
N ASP A 24 -36.63 -14.46 -6.55
CA ASP A 24 -36.15 -15.52 -5.66
C ASP A 24 -35.81 -14.92 -4.29
N ASN A 25 -36.84 -14.60 -3.51
CA ASN A 25 -36.73 -14.34 -2.07
C ASN A 25 -36.56 -15.65 -1.28
N ASN A 26 -35.67 -16.53 -1.75
CA ASN A 26 -35.20 -17.65 -0.94
C ASN A 26 -34.03 -17.15 -0.09
N MET A 27 -34.35 -16.76 1.14
CA MET A 27 -33.38 -16.51 2.19
C MET A 27 -32.72 -17.85 2.56
N THR A 28 -31.77 -18.29 1.74
CA THR A 28 -30.95 -19.47 2.03
C THR A 28 -30.08 -19.13 3.22
N LEU A 29 -30.46 -19.63 4.39
CA LEU A 29 -29.59 -19.65 5.57
C LEU A 29 -28.24 -20.23 5.17
N ASP A 30 -27.19 -19.41 5.23
CA ASP A 30 -25.83 -19.81 4.88
C ASP A 30 -25.35 -20.88 5.87
N THR A 31 -25.54 -22.16 5.50
CA THR A 31 -25.16 -23.34 6.30
C THR A 31 -23.66 -23.61 6.28
N ARG A 32 -22.85 -22.74 5.67
CA ARG A 32 -21.39 -22.90 5.61
C ARG A 32 -20.80 -22.90 7.02
N SER A 33 -19.83 -23.79 7.22
CA SER A 33 -19.10 -23.84 8.48
C SER A 33 -18.40 -22.49 8.73
N PHE A 34 -18.12 -22.18 10.01
CA PHE A 34 -17.32 -21.01 10.36
C PHE A 34 -15.96 -21.02 9.64
N LEU A 35 -15.35 -22.20 9.50
CA LEU A 35 -14.08 -22.37 8.81
C LEU A 35 -14.17 -21.98 7.33
N ASP A 36 -15.23 -22.39 6.62
CA ASP A 36 -15.41 -22.04 5.21
C ASP A 36 -15.58 -20.53 5.01
N ARG A 37 -16.36 -19.88 5.87
CA ARG A 37 -16.54 -18.42 5.85
C ARG A 37 -15.23 -17.70 6.15
N PHE A 38 -14.45 -18.19 7.12
CA PHE A 38 -13.13 -17.65 7.42
C PHE A 38 -12.16 -17.81 6.25
N LEU A 39 -12.06 -19.01 5.67
CA LEU A 39 -11.16 -19.29 4.55
C LEU A 39 -11.54 -18.50 3.30
N GLN A 40 -12.84 -18.36 3.02
CA GLN A 40 -13.32 -17.52 1.92
C GLN A 40 -12.97 -16.04 2.14
N GLY A 41 -13.16 -15.53 3.36
CA GLY A 41 -12.78 -14.17 3.71
C GLY A 41 -11.28 -13.94 3.60
N TYR A 42 -10.48 -14.86 4.14
CA TYR A 42 -9.02 -14.82 4.08
C TYR A 42 -8.48 -14.86 2.65
N THR A 43 -8.99 -15.77 1.80
CA THR A 43 -8.54 -15.89 0.40
C THR A 43 -8.89 -14.66 -0.41
N LYS A 44 -10.11 -14.11 -0.27
CA LYS A 44 -10.51 -12.86 -0.92
C LYS A 44 -9.65 -11.68 -0.44
N PHE A 45 -9.38 -11.59 0.87
CA PHE A 45 -8.55 -10.54 1.44
C PHE A 45 -7.08 -10.63 1.00
N MET A 46 -6.50 -11.82 0.96
CA MET A 46 -5.08 -12.04 0.62
C MET A 46 -4.82 -12.15 -0.89
N SER A 47 -5.86 -12.18 -1.74
CA SER A 47 -5.69 -12.28 -3.19
C SER A 47 -4.87 -11.12 -3.79
N PRO A 48 -5.03 -9.84 -3.38
CA PRO A 48 -4.21 -8.76 -3.88
C PRO A 48 -2.76 -8.87 -3.36
N GLY A 49 -1.78 -8.81 -4.26
CA GLY A 49 -0.35 -8.89 -3.89
C GLY A 49 0.09 -7.82 -2.87
N ILE A 50 -0.57 -6.66 -2.86
CA ILE A 50 -0.33 -5.62 -1.86
C ILE A 50 -0.68 -6.08 -0.43
N ASN A 51 -1.76 -6.85 -0.26
CA ASN A 51 -2.15 -7.36 1.06
C ASN A 51 -1.22 -8.48 1.51
N GLN A 52 -0.67 -9.26 0.58
CA GLN A 52 0.37 -10.24 0.86
C GLN A 52 1.67 -9.58 1.38
N ASP A 53 2.18 -8.53 0.73
CA ASP A 53 3.36 -7.80 1.26
C ASP A 53 3.10 -7.20 2.64
N ARG A 54 1.90 -6.64 2.86
CA ARG A 54 1.50 -6.10 4.17
C ARG A 54 1.47 -7.18 5.24
N GLY A 55 0.96 -8.37 4.92
CA GLY A 55 0.95 -9.54 5.81
C GLY A 55 2.36 -10.01 6.16
N ILE A 56 3.22 -10.17 5.15
CA ILE A 56 4.61 -10.57 5.32
C ILE A 56 5.38 -9.54 6.15
N LYS A 57 5.14 -8.25 5.92
CA LYS A 57 5.72 -7.16 6.70
C LYS A 57 5.32 -7.23 8.18
N LEU A 58 4.02 -7.38 8.46
CA LEU A 58 3.53 -7.48 9.83
C LEU A 58 4.15 -8.68 10.54
N LEU A 59 4.23 -9.82 9.86
CA LEU A 59 4.88 -11.02 10.38
C LEU A 59 6.37 -10.78 10.64
N GLN A 60 7.10 -10.19 9.68
CA GLN A 60 8.52 -9.84 9.80
C GLN A 60 8.79 -9.05 11.09
N TYR A 61 8.11 -7.91 11.28
CA TYR A 61 8.37 -7.05 12.43
C TYR A 61 7.81 -7.63 13.74
N THR A 62 6.77 -8.45 13.69
CA THR A 62 6.27 -9.15 14.88
C THR A 62 7.28 -10.21 15.36
N LEU A 63 7.88 -10.98 14.46
CA LEU A 63 8.94 -11.93 14.79
C LEU A 63 10.18 -11.21 15.34
N TRP A 64 10.53 -10.06 14.75
CA TRP A 64 11.59 -9.20 15.28
C TRP A 64 11.27 -8.76 16.72
N MET A 65 10.05 -8.28 16.99
CA MET A 65 9.61 -7.85 18.33
C MET A 65 9.70 -8.99 19.34
N ILE A 66 9.16 -10.17 19.00
CA ILE A 66 9.23 -11.35 19.87
C ILE A 66 10.69 -11.69 20.17
N SER A 67 11.57 -11.73 19.15
CA SER A 67 12.99 -12.01 19.37
C SER A 67 13.67 -10.97 20.28
N TYR A 68 13.26 -9.70 20.19
CA TYR A 68 13.87 -8.62 20.97
C TYR A 68 13.53 -8.72 22.46
N TYR A 69 12.31 -9.16 22.79
CA TYR A 69 11.86 -9.35 24.18
C TYR A 69 12.28 -10.69 24.78
N TYR A 70 12.42 -11.76 23.99
CA TYR A 70 12.85 -13.09 24.46
C TYR A 70 14.38 -13.23 24.51
N LYS A 71 15.04 -12.40 25.32
CA LYS A 71 16.52 -12.34 25.40
C LYS A 71 17.16 -13.60 25.99
N ASP A 72 16.46 -14.30 26.88
CA ASP A 72 17.01 -15.42 27.66
C ASP A 72 17.10 -16.75 26.89
N LYS A 73 16.42 -16.86 25.75
CA LYS A 73 16.40 -18.06 24.91
C LYS A 73 17.15 -17.84 23.60
N THR A 74 18.48 -17.97 23.66
CA THR A 74 19.40 -17.68 22.54
C THR A 74 19.02 -18.40 21.24
N VAL A 75 18.76 -19.71 21.29
CA VAL A 75 18.38 -20.51 20.11
C VAL A 75 17.10 -20.01 19.45
N LEU A 76 16.04 -19.78 20.24
CA LEU A 76 14.76 -19.29 19.72
C LEU A 76 14.89 -17.88 19.15
N ARG A 77 15.58 -16.98 19.88
CA ARG A 77 15.86 -15.61 19.44
C ARG A 77 16.57 -15.61 18.09
N ASP A 78 17.62 -16.41 17.95
CA ASP A 78 18.44 -16.45 16.74
C ASP A 78 17.66 -17.05 15.56
N ALA A 79 16.83 -18.07 15.81
CA ALA A 79 15.92 -18.62 14.80
C ALA A 79 14.88 -17.58 14.33
N LEU A 80 14.25 -16.85 15.26
CA LEU A 80 13.30 -15.78 14.94
C LEU A 80 13.96 -14.63 14.17
N ARG A 81 15.20 -14.26 14.55
CA ARG A 81 16.00 -13.24 13.85
C ARG A 81 16.35 -13.67 12.44
N LYS A 82 16.74 -14.93 12.25
CA LYS A 82 16.98 -15.47 10.92
C LYS A 82 15.70 -15.40 10.09
N LEU A 83 14.57 -15.88 10.61
CA LEU A 83 13.30 -15.87 9.90
C LEU A 83 12.84 -14.44 9.55
N CYS A 84 12.96 -13.46 10.45
CA CYS A 84 12.59 -12.09 10.13
C CYS A 84 13.48 -11.49 9.02
N ASN A 85 14.76 -11.86 8.97
CA ASN A 85 15.67 -11.42 7.90
C ASN A 85 15.30 -12.03 6.54
N GLU A 86 14.98 -13.33 6.51
CA GLU A 86 14.52 -13.99 5.27
C GLU A 86 13.21 -13.39 4.74
N LEU A 87 12.25 -13.10 5.64
CA LEU A 87 11.03 -12.39 5.27
C LEU A 87 11.32 -10.98 4.76
N SER A 88 12.28 -10.28 5.36
CA SER A 88 12.72 -8.97 4.86
C SER A 88 13.19 -9.09 3.41
N PHE A 89 14.09 -10.02 3.11
CA PHE A 89 14.61 -10.25 1.76
C PHE A 89 13.54 -10.69 0.75
N ALA A 90 12.59 -11.54 1.16
CA ALA A 90 11.48 -11.93 0.30
C ALA A 90 10.69 -10.71 -0.21
N ARG A 91 10.56 -9.67 0.62
CA ARG A 91 9.86 -8.44 0.23
C ARG A 91 10.59 -7.62 -0.84
N TYR A 92 11.92 -7.71 -0.93
CA TYR A 92 12.68 -7.06 -2.02
C TYR A 92 12.28 -7.64 -3.38
N VAL A 93 12.02 -8.95 -3.42
CA VAL A 93 11.53 -9.63 -4.63
C VAL A 93 10.09 -9.21 -4.93
N LEU A 94 9.21 -9.21 -3.92
CA LEU A 94 7.80 -8.83 -4.10
C LEU A 94 7.63 -7.38 -4.56
N ARG A 95 8.47 -6.45 -4.09
CA ARG A 95 8.43 -5.05 -4.51
C ARG A 95 8.91 -4.86 -5.95
N LEU A 96 9.88 -5.64 -6.41
CA LEU A 96 10.27 -5.61 -7.83
C LEU A 96 9.08 -5.94 -8.75
N LEU A 97 8.21 -6.87 -8.34
CA LEU A 97 7.01 -7.23 -9.10
C LEU A 97 6.00 -6.07 -9.21
N GLN A 98 6.15 -5.00 -8.42
CA GLN A 98 5.33 -3.78 -8.50
C GLN A 98 5.87 -2.76 -9.50
N LEU A 99 7.00 -3.04 -10.18
CA LEU A 99 7.54 -2.16 -11.20
C LEU A 99 6.61 -1.95 -12.42
N PRO A 100 5.95 -2.98 -12.99
CA PRO A 100 5.03 -2.76 -14.11
C PRO A 100 3.84 -1.85 -13.76
N PRO A 101 3.15 -2.02 -12.61
CA PRO A 101 2.15 -1.04 -12.14
C PRO A 101 2.71 0.38 -11.97
N ALA A 102 3.94 0.53 -11.47
CA ALA A 102 4.56 1.85 -11.35
C ALA A 102 4.85 2.49 -12.73
N LEU A 103 5.29 1.70 -13.72
CA LEU A 103 5.49 2.18 -15.09
C LEU A 103 4.16 2.61 -15.74
N GLU A 104 3.10 1.82 -15.55
CA GLU A 104 1.75 2.19 -15.99
C GLU A 104 1.33 3.52 -15.37
N ALA A 105 1.49 3.66 -14.05
CA ALA A 105 1.08 4.84 -13.31
C ALA A 105 1.92 6.09 -13.66
N ALA A 106 3.19 5.93 -14.02
CA ALA A 106 4.02 7.03 -14.48
C ALA A 106 3.54 7.57 -15.84
N ARG A 107 2.98 6.69 -16.68
CA ARG A 107 2.38 7.06 -17.96
C ARG A 107 1.00 7.70 -17.77
N SER A 108 0.12 7.05 -17.01
CA SER A 108 -1.30 7.43 -16.90
C SER A 108 -1.59 8.45 -15.78
N GLY A 109 -0.75 8.53 -14.75
CA GLY A 109 -1.05 9.25 -13.51
C GLY A 109 -2.08 8.56 -12.62
N SER A 110 -2.29 7.24 -12.79
CA SER A 110 -3.32 6.45 -12.11
C SER A 110 -3.20 6.40 -10.58
N TRP A 111 -2.02 6.72 -10.04
CA TRP A 111 -1.78 6.80 -8.59
C TRP A 111 -2.22 8.12 -7.95
N SER A 112 -2.76 9.05 -8.73
CA SER A 112 -3.40 10.23 -8.18
C SER A 112 -4.77 9.87 -7.61
N TYR A 113 -5.09 10.36 -6.41
CA TYR A 113 -6.44 10.27 -5.84
C TYR A 113 -7.50 11.03 -6.65
N ASN A 114 -7.08 11.95 -7.52
CA ASN A 114 -7.96 12.85 -8.26
C ASN A 114 -7.46 13.05 -9.70
N PRO A 115 -8.35 13.03 -10.71
CA PRO A 115 -7.96 13.29 -12.10
C PRO A 115 -7.20 14.60 -12.33
N LYS A 116 -7.47 15.65 -11.52
CA LYS A 116 -6.76 16.94 -11.62
C LYS A 116 -5.35 16.90 -11.01
N GLY A 117 -5.06 15.89 -10.18
CA GLY A 117 -3.79 15.71 -9.47
C GLY A 117 -2.81 14.77 -10.17
N GLN A 118 -3.02 14.44 -11.45
CA GLN A 118 -2.21 13.45 -12.18
C GLN A 118 -0.69 13.69 -12.10
N ILE A 119 -0.24 14.94 -11.97
CA ILE A 119 1.19 15.27 -11.80
C ILE A 119 1.74 14.63 -10.53
N LEU A 120 1.03 14.71 -9.39
CA LEU A 120 1.45 14.07 -8.15
C LEU A 120 1.46 12.54 -8.28
N GLY A 121 0.42 11.98 -8.92
CA GLY A 121 0.37 10.54 -9.22
C GLY A 121 1.56 10.08 -10.07
N LYS A 122 1.97 10.87 -11.07
CA LYS A 122 3.16 10.59 -11.89
C LYS A 122 4.45 10.71 -11.09
N ILE A 123 4.57 11.71 -10.21
CA ILE A 123 5.75 11.87 -9.34
C ILE A 123 5.88 10.65 -8.42
N LEU A 124 4.80 10.22 -7.77
CA LEU A 124 4.77 8.99 -6.96
C LEU A 124 5.26 7.78 -7.76
N ALA A 125 4.74 7.61 -8.96
CA ALA A 125 5.12 6.50 -9.82
C ALA A 125 6.62 6.55 -10.21
N TRP A 126 7.13 7.72 -10.59
CA TRP A 126 8.55 7.92 -10.92
C TRP A 126 9.47 7.63 -9.73
N THR A 127 9.07 8.01 -8.52
CA THR A 127 9.85 7.67 -7.31
C THR A 127 9.91 6.15 -7.10
N MET A 128 8.84 5.40 -7.40
CA MET A 128 8.85 3.94 -7.31
C MET A 128 9.65 3.27 -8.45
N ILE A 129 9.65 3.83 -9.66
CA ILE A 129 10.51 3.38 -10.76
C ILE A 129 11.99 3.48 -10.40
N GLY A 130 12.40 4.51 -9.65
CA GLY A 130 13.75 4.59 -9.10
C GLY A 130 13.98 3.61 -7.95
N TYR A 131 13.03 3.53 -7.02
CA TYR A 131 13.15 2.72 -5.81
C TYR A 131 13.27 1.22 -6.09
N TYR A 132 12.34 0.61 -6.85
CA TYR A 132 12.28 -0.85 -6.97
C TYR A 132 13.54 -1.47 -7.59
N PRO A 133 14.08 -0.96 -8.72
CA PRO A 133 15.28 -1.54 -9.32
C PRO A 133 16.52 -1.33 -8.46
N LEU A 134 16.67 -0.16 -7.82
CA LEU A 134 17.81 0.13 -6.94
C LEU A 134 17.80 -0.77 -5.70
N GLU A 135 16.63 -0.93 -5.09
CA GLU A 135 16.46 -1.84 -3.96
C GLU A 135 16.78 -3.28 -4.36
N HIS A 136 16.30 -3.73 -5.52
CA HIS A 136 16.59 -5.07 -6.01
C HIS A 136 18.08 -5.26 -6.36
N ALA A 137 18.73 -4.25 -6.92
CA ALA A 137 20.17 -4.27 -7.19
C ALA A 137 20.97 -4.38 -5.88
N ALA A 138 20.58 -3.67 -4.82
CA ALA A 138 21.17 -3.83 -3.48
C ALA A 138 20.99 -5.26 -2.96
N TYR A 139 19.80 -5.83 -3.10
CA TYR A 139 19.53 -7.22 -2.75
C TYR A 139 20.46 -8.22 -3.47
N VAL A 140 20.58 -8.11 -4.79
CA VAL A 140 21.48 -8.97 -5.59
C VAL A 140 22.92 -8.83 -5.11
N GLN A 141 23.37 -7.60 -4.81
CA GLN A 141 24.71 -7.33 -4.31
C GLN A 141 24.95 -7.86 -2.88
N TRP A 142 23.93 -7.95 -2.03
CA TRP A 142 24.05 -8.57 -0.71
C TRP A 142 24.06 -10.10 -0.77
N GLN A 143 23.30 -10.72 -1.69
CA GLN A 143 23.15 -12.17 -1.74
C GLN A 143 24.18 -12.87 -2.63
N THR A 144 24.52 -12.30 -3.79
CA THR A 144 25.41 -12.93 -4.77
C THR A 144 26.78 -13.28 -4.20
N PRO A 145 27.49 -12.38 -3.47
CA PRO A 145 28.78 -12.71 -2.88
C PRO A 145 28.68 -13.82 -1.83
N LYS A 146 27.60 -13.86 -1.04
CA LYS A 146 27.39 -14.90 -0.02
C LYS A 146 27.18 -16.28 -0.64
N LEU A 147 26.51 -16.34 -1.80
CA LEU A 147 26.24 -17.58 -2.51
C LEU A 147 27.43 -18.08 -3.33
N LEU A 148 28.15 -17.18 -4.01
CA LEU A 148 29.27 -17.54 -4.89
C LEU A 148 30.61 -17.63 -4.15
N PHE A 149 30.82 -16.81 -3.12
CA PHE A 149 32.10 -16.66 -2.43
C PHE A 149 31.94 -16.62 -0.89
N PRO A 150 31.34 -17.65 -0.28
CA PRO A 150 30.98 -17.62 1.15
C PRO A 150 32.16 -17.40 2.10
N LYS A 151 33.40 -17.71 1.69
CA LYS A 151 34.61 -17.55 2.52
C LYS A 151 35.24 -16.16 2.45
N THR A 152 34.91 -15.34 1.46
CA THR A 152 35.50 -14.01 1.23
C THR A 152 34.46 -12.90 1.12
N ALA A 153 33.17 -13.24 1.26
CA ALA A 153 32.07 -12.29 1.22
C ALA A 153 32.10 -11.34 2.42
N GLY A 154 32.76 -10.19 2.24
CA GLY A 154 32.61 -9.03 3.11
C GLY A 154 31.33 -8.23 2.80
N PRO A 155 31.01 -7.21 3.61
CA PRO A 155 29.91 -6.30 3.33
C PRO A 155 30.12 -5.54 2.02
N SER A 156 29.13 -5.56 1.13
CA SER A 156 29.19 -4.88 -0.17
C SER A 156 28.89 -3.40 -0.01
N ARG A 157 29.91 -2.54 -0.09
CA ARG A 157 29.73 -1.07 -0.05
C ARG A 157 28.83 -0.56 -1.17
N LEU A 158 28.85 -1.21 -2.33
CA LEU A 158 27.94 -0.89 -3.43
C LEU A 158 26.48 -1.20 -3.05
N ALA A 159 26.22 -2.32 -2.36
CA ALA A 159 24.88 -2.66 -1.90
C ALA A 159 24.33 -1.60 -0.93
N GLU A 160 25.16 -1.14 0.01
CA GLU A 160 24.76 -0.08 0.96
C GLU A 160 24.44 1.24 0.26
N GLN A 161 25.24 1.63 -0.76
CA GLN A 161 24.99 2.83 -1.55
C GLN A 161 23.70 2.73 -2.36
N LEU A 162 23.45 1.59 -3.01
CA LEU A 162 22.23 1.34 -3.76
C LEU A 162 21.00 1.34 -2.86
N SER A 163 21.10 0.74 -1.67
CA SER A 163 20.05 0.75 -0.65
C SER A 163 19.78 2.18 -0.14
N ALA A 164 20.83 2.97 0.11
CA ALA A 164 20.64 4.35 0.54
C ALA A 164 19.96 5.21 -0.54
N TRP A 165 20.34 5.04 -1.81
CA TRP A 165 19.68 5.71 -2.93
C TRP A 165 18.24 5.27 -3.12
N SER A 166 17.94 3.98 -3.01
CA SER A 166 16.56 3.49 -3.06
C SER A 166 15.73 4.13 -1.94
N CYS A 167 16.28 4.25 -0.73
CA CYS A 167 15.61 4.90 0.40
C CYS A 167 15.35 6.40 0.16
N ARG A 168 16.19 7.10 -0.62
CA ARG A 168 15.92 8.50 -1.03
C ARG A 168 14.73 8.58 -1.99
N CYS A 169 14.65 7.68 -2.96
CA CYS A 169 13.50 7.59 -3.85
C CYS A 169 12.21 7.30 -3.06
N TRP A 170 12.29 6.36 -2.11
CA TRP A 170 11.16 6.04 -1.25
C TRP A 170 10.78 7.17 -0.28
N PHE A 171 11.74 7.95 0.22
CA PHE A 171 11.46 9.15 1.00
C PHE A 171 10.73 10.21 0.16
N ALA A 172 11.14 10.42 -1.10
CA ALA A 172 10.43 11.31 -2.02
C ALA A 172 8.98 10.85 -2.29
N TYR A 173 8.76 9.53 -2.37
CA TYR A 173 7.41 8.95 -2.41
C TYR A 173 6.58 9.33 -1.17
N ILE A 174 7.13 9.10 0.03
CA ILE A 174 6.46 9.40 1.31
C ILE A 174 6.05 10.88 1.37
N VAL A 175 6.96 11.80 1.03
CA VAL A 175 6.65 13.24 1.03
C VAL A 175 5.54 13.56 0.04
N THR A 176 5.60 13.01 -1.18
CA THR A 176 4.59 13.25 -2.21
C THR A 176 3.23 12.68 -1.80
N GLU A 177 3.20 11.50 -1.17
CA GLU A 177 1.97 10.83 -0.71
C GLU A 177 1.30 11.62 0.41
N ILE A 178 2.08 12.12 1.37
CA ILE A 178 1.61 13.01 2.43
C ILE A 178 0.98 14.27 1.82
N LEU A 179 1.63 14.91 0.85
CA LEU A 179 1.10 16.08 0.17
C LEU A 179 -0.22 15.78 -0.55
N GLN A 180 -0.28 14.67 -1.29
CA GLN A 180 -1.48 14.23 -1.99
C GLN A 180 -2.64 13.96 -1.01
N CYS A 181 -2.36 13.28 0.11
CA CYS A 181 -3.33 13.02 1.16
C CYS A 181 -3.84 14.32 1.81
N PHE A 182 -2.98 15.30 2.09
CA PHE A 182 -3.40 16.57 2.65
C PHE A 182 -4.32 17.36 1.72
N LEU A 183 -4.02 17.39 0.42
CA LEU A 183 -4.85 18.07 -0.57
C LEU A 183 -6.24 17.43 -0.66
N GLU A 184 -6.31 16.11 -0.73
CA GLU A 184 -7.59 15.39 -0.76
C GLU A 184 -8.36 15.50 0.55
N LEU A 185 -7.68 15.48 1.70
CA LEU A 185 -8.32 15.67 2.99
C LEU A 185 -8.99 17.06 3.08
N ARG A 186 -8.33 18.10 2.55
CA ARG A 186 -8.91 19.46 2.48
C ARG A 186 -10.14 19.48 1.57
N LYS A 187 -10.08 18.82 0.42
CA LYS A 187 -11.21 18.71 -0.52
C LYS A 187 -12.41 18.00 0.11
N HIS A 188 -12.20 16.83 0.72
CA HIS A 188 -13.27 16.10 1.39
C HIS A 188 -13.83 16.85 2.60
N LYS A 189 -13.01 17.60 3.33
CA LYS A 189 -13.49 18.47 4.41
C LYS A 189 -14.43 19.55 3.87
N ASN A 190 -14.07 20.19 2.76
CA ASN A 190 -14.94 21.20 2.12
C ASN A 190 -16.26 20.57 1.62
N GLN A 191 -16.18 19.40 0.98
CA GLN A 191 -17.36 18.65 0.52
C GLN A 191 -18.27 18.25 1.68
N LEU A 192 -17.70 17.77 2.79
CA LEU A 192 -18.46 17.40 3.98
C LEU A 192 -19.20 18.62 4.56
N ASN A 193 -18.53 19.77 4.67
CA ASN A 193 -19.15 21.00 5.14
C ASN A 193 -20.32 21.45 4.24
N GLN A 194 -20.20 21.27 2.92
CA GLN A 194 -21.28 21.58 1.98
C GLN A 194 -22.48 20.65 2.14
N LEU A 195 -22.24 19.35 2.30
CA LEU A 195 -23.30 18.36 2.53
C LEU A 195 -24.02 18.61 3.86
N GLU A 196 -23.28 18.92 4.92
CA GLU A 196 -23.85 19.23 6.23
C GLU A 196 -24.63 20.56 6.23
N HIS A 197 -24.22 21.54 5.43
CA HIS A 197 -24.99 22.78 5.25
C HIS A 197 -26.26 22.54 4.45
N LYS A 198 -26.19 21.81 3.32
CA LYS A 198 -27.36 21.47 2.51
C LYS A 198 -28.41 20.76 3.35
N LYS A 199 -27.99 19.75 4.12
CA LYS A 199 -28.87 19.01 5.02
C LYS A 199 -29.63 19.91 6.02
N LYS A 200 -28.96 20.91 6.61
CA LYS A 200 -29.61 21.84 7.55
C LYS A 200 -30.59 22.81 6.89
N THR A 201 -30.44 23.06 5.58
CA THR A 201 -31.31 23.99 4.84
C THR A 201 -32.53 23.25 4.28
N ASP A 202 -32.40 21.97 3.96
CA ASP A 202 -33.43 21.16 3.30
C ASP A 202 -34.11 20.14 4.26
N ASP A 203 -34.21 20.46 5.56
CA ASP A 203 -34.72 19.55 6.63
C ASP A 203 -36.20 19.09 6.46
N ASP A 204 -36.90 19.53 5.41
CA ASP A 204 -38.33 19.24 5.16
C ASP A 204 -38.58 18.03 4.21
N ASP A 205 -37.56 17.49 3.53
CA ASP A 205 -37.72 16.38 2.56
C ASP A 205 -37.13 15.04 3.08
N GLU A 206 -37.99 14.16 3.61
CA GLU A 206 -37.60 12.86 4.20
C GLU A 206 -36.92 11.88 3.21
N GLU A 207 -37.19 12.02 1.90
CA GLU A 207 -36.65 11.11 0.86
C GLU A 207 -35.18 11.43 0.48
N ASP A 208 -34.70 12.68 0.68
CA ASP A 208 -33.28 13.09 0.43
C ASP A 208 -32.35 12.75 1.62
N ASP A 209 -32.90 12.53 2.82
CA ASP A 209 -32.10 12.32 4.04
C ASP A 209 -31.29 11.01 4.01
N GLY A 210 -31.84 9.93 3.40
CA GLY A 210 -31.13 8.65 3.26
C GLY A 210 -29.86 8.76 2.41
N THR A 211 -29.98 9.41 1.24
CA THR A 211 -28.87 9.59 0.29
C THR A 211 -27.79 10.53 0.84
N ALA A 212 -28.21 11.61 1.52
CA ALA A 212 -27.31 12.54 2.18
C ALA A 212 -26.52 11.87 3.31
N ARG A 213 -27.18 11.05 4.15
CA ARG A 213 -26.51 10.29 5.23
C ARG A 213 -25.47 9.31 4.69
N VAL A 214 -25.79 8.55 3.65
CA VAL A 214 -24.84 7.62 3.00
C VAL A 214 -23.64 8.37 2.44
N SER A 215 -23.86 9.51 1.79
CA SER A 215 -22.79 10.35 1.22
C SER A 215 -21.87 10.96 2.29
N ILE A 216 -22.44 11.42 3.41
CA ILE A 216 -21.71 11.93 4.58
C ILE A 216 -20.86 10.81 5.19
N GLN A 217 -21.45 9.62 5.40
CA GLN A 217 -20.75 8.47 5.98
C GLN A 217 -19.60 8.01 5.09
N SER A 218 -19.82 7.91 3.78
CA SER A 218 -18.79 7.56 2.79
C SER A 218 -17.64 8.58 2.78
N THR A 219 -17.96 9.88 2.82
CA THR A 219 -16.97 10.96 2.89
C THR A 219 -16.13 10.86 4.17
N ARG A 220 -16.77 10.67 5.33
CA ARG A 220 -16.07 10.50 6.62
C ARG A 220 -15.16 9.28 6.63
N ALA A 221 -15.61 8.16 6.05
CA ALA A 221 -14.82 6.94 5.95
C ALA A 221 -13.59 7.11 5.03
N THR A 222 -13.72 7.85 3.93
CA THR A 222 -12.61 8.22 3.05
C THR A 222 -11.61 9.13 3.77
N MET A 223 -12.08 10.15 4.50
CA MET A 223 -11.21 11.02 5.30
C MET A 223 -10.45 10.25 6.38
N GLN A 224 -11.08 9.26 7.03
CA GLN A 224 -10.40 8.39 7.99
C GLN A 224 -9.29 7.58 7.33
N ASN A 225 -9.52 7.03 6.14
CA ASN A 225 -8.48 6.33 5.37
C ASN A 225 -7.30 7.24 5.03
N LEU A 226 -7.55 8.48 4.59
CA LEU A 226 -6.50 9.45 4.30
C LEU A 226 -5.68 9.81 5.55
N ARG A 227 -6.33 9.96 6.70
CA ARG A 227 -5.64 10.20 7.98
C ARG A 227 -4.75 9.03 8.38
N LEU A 228 -5.23 7.80 8.23
CA LEU A 228 -4.44 6.60 8.50
C LEU A 228 -3.24 6.50 7.55
N GLN A 229 -3.43 6.86 6.27
CA GLN A 229 -2.35 6.92 5.30
C GLN A 229 -1.25 7.92 5.72
N ILE A 230 -1.63 9.15 6.10
CA ILE A 230 -0.69 10.15 6.61
C ILE A 230 0.07 9.63 7.84
N VAL A 231 -0.62 9.00 8.79
CA VAL A 231 0.04 8.42 9.99
C VAL A 231 1.06 7.37 9.59
N ARG A 232 0.74 6.49 8.64
CA ARG A 232 1.68 5.48 8.15
C ARG A 232 2.90 6.11 7.49
N ASP A 233 2.69 7.11 6.64
CA ASP A 233 3.76 7.80 5.94
C ASP A 233 4.69 8.54 6.92
N LEU A 234 4.13 9.14 7.98
CA LEU A 234 4.93 9.74 9.06
C LEU A 234 5.74 8.71 9.85
N LEU A 235 5.16 7.54 10.14
CA LEU A 235 5.88 6.44 10.81
C LEU A 235 7.03 5.91 9.95
N PHE A 236 6.92 6.00 8.62
CA PHE A 236 7.97 5.63 7.69
C PHE A 236 9.01 6.72 7.44
N ALA A 237 8.65 8.00 7.58
CA ALA A 237 9.54 9.11 7.26
C ALA A 237 10.87 9.04 8.01
N LEU A 238 10.83 8.72 9.32
CA LEU A 238 12.04 8.61 10.14
C LEU A 238 12.94 7.42 9.72
N PRO A 239 12.43 6.17 9.60
CA PRO A 239 13.18 5.06 9.00
C PRO A 239 13.74 5.37 7.62
N ALA A 240 12.95 5.99 6.74
CA ALA A 240 13.39 6.33 5.37
C ALA A 240 14.55 7.34 5.38
N ILE A 241 14.50 8.36 6.23
CA ILE A 241 15.62 9.30 6.42
C ILE A 241 16.83 8.54 6.96
N HIS A 242 16.64 7.74 8.01
CA HIS A 242 17.73 6.97 8.62
C HIS A 242 18.45 6.08 7.60
N TRP A 243 17.73 5.31 6.78
CA TRP A 243 18.30 4.44 5.76
C TRP A 243 18.83 5.17 4.52
N SER A 244 18.51 6.46 4.34
CA SER A 244 19.00 7.26 3.21
C SER A 244 20.41 7.83 3.40
N LEU A 245 20.93 7.79 4.64
CA LEU A 245 22.25 8.31 5.01
C LEU A 245 23.35 7.35 4.55
N PRO A 246 24.48 7.83 4.01
CA PRO A 246 25.53 6.96 3.44
C PRO A 246 26.23 6.04 4.46
N ASN A 247 26.14 6.36 5.74
CA ASN A 247 26.74 5.66 6.87
C ASN A 247 25.68 5.06 7.81
N TRP A 248 24.45 4.85 7.33
CA TRP A 248 23.36 4.33 8.16
C TRP A 248 23.70 2.98 8.82
N ASP A 249 24.55 2.18 8.18
CA ASP A 249 25.04 0.86 8.62
C ASP A 249 26.12 0.95 9.72
N THR A 250 26.97 1.97 9.67
CA THR A 250 28.19 2.09 10.48
C THR A 250 28.04 3.09 11.62
N GLN A 251 27.24 4.13 11.43
CA GLN A 251 26.96 5.18 12.40
C GLN A 251 25.47 5.51 12.37
N PRO A 252 24.62 4.59 12.88
CA PRO A 252 23.18 4.74 12.81
C PRO A 252 22.72 5.94 13.64
N TRP A 253 22.03 6.88 13.01
CA TRP A 253 21.42 8.03 13.71
C TRP A 253 20.26 7.60 14.62
N LEU A 254 19.46 6.63 14.19
CA LEU A 254 18.39 6.01 14.99
C LEU A 254 18.84 4.64 15.44
N SER A 255 18.52 4.27 16.68
CA SER A 255 18.83 2.94 17.20
C SER A 255 17.98 1.87 16.52
N ASP A 256 18.54 0.68 16.29
CA ASP A 256 17.82 -0.46 15.72
C ASP A 256 16.47 -0.73 16.39
N PRO A 257 16.35 -0.70 17.75
CA PRO A 257 15.07 -0.95 18.37
C PRO A 257 14.02 0.10 18.05
N LEU A 258 14.41 1.37 17.95
CA LEU A 258 13.50 2.45 17.62
C LEU A 258 12.98 2.32 16.19
N VAL A 259 13.89 2.09 15.23
CA VAL A 259 13.53 1.90 13.81
C VAL A 259 12.58 0.72 13.65
N ASN A 260 12.91 -0.43 14.23
CA ASN A 260 12.06 -1.62 14.10
C ASN A 260 10.73 -1.48 14.84
N THR A 261 10.67 -0.74 15.95
CA THR A 261 9.41 -0.45 16.65
C THR A 261 8.50 0.45 15.81
N LEU A 262 9.03 1.52 15.21
CA LEU A 262 8.29 2.38 14.29
C LEU A 262 7.73 1.57 13.12
N MET A 263 8.57 0.68 12.58
CA MET A 263 8.19 -0.19 11.49
C MET A 263 7.11 -1.22 11.85
N TRP A 264 7.17 -1.75 13.08
CA TRP A 264 6.12 -2.64 13.59
C TRP A 264 4.80 -1.89 13.75
N VAL A 265 4.80 -0.71 14.38
CA VAL A 265 3.60 0.12 14.54
C VAL A 265 3.00 0.47 13.19
N GLU A 266 3.82 0.89 12.22
CA GLU A 266 3.33 1.14 10.86
C GLU A 266 2.67 -0.09 10.27
N SER A 267 3.28 -1.27 10.41
CA SER A 267 2.74 -2.51 9.83
C SER A 267 1.38 -2.90 10.42
N VAL A 268 1.17 -2.62 11.72
CA VAL A 268 -0.12 -2.81 12.40
C VAL A 268 -1.16 -1.84 11.85
N VAL A 269 -0.82 -0.54 11.74
CA VAL A 269 -1.73 0.48 11.18
C VAL A 269 -2.08 0.16 9.73
N CYS A 270 -1.10 -0.29 8.95
CA CYS A 270 -1.26 -0.71 7.56
C CYS A 270 -2.23 -1.90 7.42
N MET A 271 -2.06 -2.92 8.26
CA MET A 271 -2.94 -4.08 8.26
C MET A 271 -4.36 -3.70 8.69
N TYR A 272 -4.48 -2.90 9.75
CA TYR A 272 -5.77 -2.37 10.20
C TYR A 272 -6.50 -1.59 9.08
N GLN A 273 -5.81 -0.67 8.41
CA GLN A 273 -6.36 0.09 7.28
C GLN A 273 -6.84 -0.83 6.15
N SER A 274 -6.10 -1.91 5.87
CA SER A 274 -6.43 -2.90 4.84
C SER A 274 -7.70 -3.66 5.18
N VAL A 275 -7.78 -4.19 6.41
CA VAL A 275 -8.95 -4.92 6.91
C VAL A 275 -10.18 -4.03 6.95
N ALA A 276 -10.04 -2.81 7.49
CA ALA A 276 -11.14 -1.84 7.55
C ALA A 276 -11.63 -1.41 6.16
N SER A 277 -10.75 -1.38 5.15
CA SER A 277 -11.15 -1.09 3.77
C SER A 277 -11.84 -2.27 3.11
N PHE A 278 -11.38 -3.50 3.39
CA PHE A 278 -11.99 -4.73 2.89
C PHE A 278 -13.39 -4.97 3.45
N GLN A 279 -13.61 -4.71 4.73
CA GLN A 279 -14.93 -4.84 5.38
C GLN A 279 -15.99 -3.86 4.85
N ARG A 280 -15.58 -2.83 4.11
CA ARG A 280 -16.47 -1.84 3.50
C ARG A 280 -16.85 -2.15 2.06
N GLN A 281 -16.26 -3.19 1.45
CA GLN A 281 -16.53 -3.65 0.09
C GLN A 281 -17.53 -4.81 0.10
#